data_AF-A0A418JGQ3-F1
#
_entry.id   AF-A0A418JGQ3-F1
#
_cell.length_a   1.000
_cell.length_b   1.000
_cell.length_c   1.000
_cell.angle_alpha   90.00
_cell.angle_beta   90.00
_cell.angle_gamma   90.00
#
_symmetry.space_group_name_H-M   'P 1'
#
loop_
_entity.id
_entity.type
_entity.pdbx_description
1 polymer ?
#
loop_
_entity_poly.entity_id
_entity_poly.type
_entity_poly.pdbx_seq_one_letter_code
_entity_poly.pdbx_strand_id
1 'polypeptide(L)'
;MNMQHGANFYEDYLKLSKKQRQYIELKCETDLTDKEIAKIINIHNTNISKWKNKKKFMDGFAAYHSIYLSTKVPKAIKTLMNSLNARSEKVRLEAAQDIMDRTGHRIDLSKKEIELNGSIQFVDDLGSFDNDGKENNI
;
A
#
# COMPACT_ATOMS: atom_id res chain seq x y z
N MET A 1 -15.50 0.18 4.38
CA MET A 1 -14.16 0.58 3.88
C MET A 1 -13.14 -0.31 4.54
N ASN A 2 -12.53 -1.26 3.81
CA ASN A 2 -11.41 -2.04 4.33
C ASN A 2 -10.15 -1.19 4.14
N MET A 3 -9.56 -0.73 5.23
CA MET A 3 -8.33 0.05 5.18
C MET A 3 -7.14 -0.88 4.95
N GLN A 4 -6.13 -0.42 4.21
CA GLN A 4 -5.03 -1.24 3.69
C GLN A 4 -4.06 -1.81 4.75
N HIS A 5 -4.43 -1.87 6.03
CA HIS A 5 -3.59 -2.37 7.12
C HIS A 5 -4.21 -3.56 7.87
N GLY A 6 -5.24 -4.22 7.32
CA GLY A 6 -5.85 -5.41 7.92
C GLY A 6 -6.61 -5.15 9.23
N ALA A 7 -6.53 -3.94 9.78
CA ALA A 7 -7.28 -3.51 10.94
C ALA A 7 -8.60 -2.88 10.49
N ASN A 8 -9.71 -3.39 11.01
CA ASN A 8 -11.04 -2.91 10.71
C ASN A 8 -11.42 -1.87 11.78
N PHE A 9 -11.59 -0.61 11.38
CA PHE A 9 -11.93 0.48 12.31
C PHE A 9 -13.15 0.19 13.19
N TYR A 10 -14.20 -0.41 12.62
CA TYR A 10 -15.42 -0.70 13.37
C TYR A 10 -15.21 -1.85 14.37
N GLU A 11 -14.43 -2.85 13.99
CA GLU A 11 -14.19 -4.02 14.83
C GLU A 11 -13.12 -3.76 15.90
N ASP A 12 -12.05 -3.07 15.54
CA ASP A 12 -10.85 -2.96 16.39
C ASP A 12 -10.86 -1.69 17.25
N TYR A 13 -11.32 -0.56 16.71
CA TYR A 13 -11.37 0.72 17.44
C TYR A 13 -12.68 0.93 18.19
N LEU A 14 -13.83 0.79 17.52
CA LEU A 14 -15.12 1.09 18.17
C LEU A 14 -15.47 0.10 19.29
N LYS A 15 -14.94 -1.14 19.27
CA LYS A 15 -15.09 -2.11 20.37
C LYS A 15 -14.21 -1.83 21.60
N LEU A 16 -13.36 -0.80 21.57
CA LEU A 16 -12.60 -0.35 22.75
C LEU A 16 -13.50 0.45 23.69
N SER A 17 -13.11 0.48 24.98
CA SER A 17 -13.81 1.30 25.97
C SER A 17 -13.68 2.80 25.64
N LYS A 18 -14.65 3.60 26.08
CA LYS A 18 -14.65 5.06 25.85
C LYS A 18 -13.34 5.73 26.29
N LYS A 19 -12.79 5.33 27.44
CA LYS A 19 -11.51 5.89 27.95
C LYS A 19 -10.30 5.49 27.10
N GLN A 20 -10.31 4.27 26.55
CA GLN A 20 -9.25 3.82 25.63
C GLN A 20 -9.32 4.60 24.31
N ARG A 21 -10.51 4.78 23.75
CA ARG A 21 -10.71 5.60 22.54
C ARG A 21 -10.26 7.04 22.73
N GLN A 22 -10.67 7.66 23.83
CA GLN A 22 -10.26 9.02 24.19
C GLN A 22 -8.74 9.15 24.39
N TYR A 23 -8.09 8.13 24.97
CA TYR A 23 -6.63 8.09 25.04
C TYR A 23 -6.00 8.07 23.65
N ILE A 24 -6.52 7.24 22.73
CA ILE A 24 -5.98 7.09 21.37
C ILE A 24 -6.11 8.40 20.59
N GLU A 25 -7.27 9.05 20.66
CA GLU A 25 -7.53 10.37 20.05
C GLU A 25 -6.52 11.41 20.55
N LEU A 26 -6.44 11.61 21.88
CA LEU A 26 -5.50 12.55 22.49
C LEU A 26 -4.06 12.24 22.12
N LYS A 27 -3.68 10.96 22.06
CA LYS A 27 -2.31 10.56 21.72
C LYS A 27 -1.94 10.84 20.26
N CYS A 28 -2.92 10.84 19.34
CA CYS A 28 -2.66 11.13 17.94
C CYS A 28 -2.75 12.62 17.62
N GLU A 29 -3.55 13.37 18.37
CA GLU A 29 -3.84 14.78 18.10
C GLU A 29 -2.94 15.75 18.86
N THR A 30 -2.29 15.30 19.94
CA THR A 30 -1.50 16.16 20.84
C THR A 30 -0.13 15.56 21.13
N ASP A 31 0.82 16.41 21.53
CA ASP A 31 2.15 16.00 21.96
C ASP A 31 2.22 15.62 23.46
N LEU A 32 1.06 15.36 24.08
CA LEU A 32 0.98 15.09 25.51
C LEU A 32 1.63 13.74 25.88
N THR A 33 2.25 13.74 27.05
CA THR A 33 2.80 12.53 27.65
C THR A 33 1.69 11.64 28.18
N ASP A 34 1.97 10.33 28.30
CA ASP A 34 0.98 9.39 28.83
C ASP A 34 0.53 9.76 30.25
N LYS A 35 1.39 10.42 31.04
CA LYS A 35 1.08 10.91 32.38
C LYS A 35 0.05 12.04 32.34
N GLU A 36 0.17 12.96 31.39
CA GLU A 36 -0.77 14.07 31.21
C GLU A 36 -2.11 13.57 30.67
N ILE A 37 -2.06 12.70 29.66
CA ILE A 37 -3.28 12.09 29.11
C ILE A 37 -4.01 11.29 30.19
N ALA A 38 -3.29 10.53 31.04
CA ALA A 38 -3.88 9.80 32.17
C ALA A 38 -4.65 10.72 33.13
N LYS A 39 -4.11 11.91 33.42
CA LYS A 39 -4.78 12.93 34.25
C LYS A 39 -6.05 13.44 33.57
N ILE A 40 -5.98 13.75 32.27
CA ILE A 40 -7.11 14.27 31.48
C ILE A 40 -8.27 13.26 31.44
N ILE A 41 -7.98 11.97 31.20
CA ILE A 41 -9.00 10.91 31.11
C ILE A 41 -9.34 10.28 32.47
N ASN A 42 -8.79 10.84 33.55
CA ASN A 42 -8.97 10.41 34.94
C ASN A 42 -8.77 8.89 35.13
N ILE A 43 -7.55 8.42 34.84
CA ILE A 43 -7.11 7.05 35.11
C ILE A 43 -5.69 7.04 35.68
N HIS A 44 -5.37 5.98 36.42
CA HIS A 44 -4.00 5.75 36.84
C HIS A 44 -3.11 5.34 35.65
N ASN A 45 -1.87 5.83 35.61
CA ASN A 45 -0.93 5.59 34.51
C ASN A 45 -0.68 4.08 34.27
N THR A 46 -0.68 3.25 35.33
CA THR A 46 -0.51 1.79 35.20
C THR A 46 -1.59 1.13 34.34
N ASN A 47 -2.79 1.71 34.24
CA ASN A 47 -3.83 1.18 33.36
C ASN A 47 -3.49 1.39 31.88
N ILE A 48 -2.84 2.51 31.53
CA ILE A 48 -2.36 2.76 30.17
C ILE A 48 -1.30 1.74 29.80
N SER A 49 -0.33 1.50 30.68
CA SER A 49 0.70 0.48 30.47
C SER A 49 0.08 -0.90 30.25
N LYS A 50 -0.95 -1.26 31.03
CA LYS A 50 -1.71 -2.51 30.83
C LYS A 50 -2.43 -2.56 29.49
N TRP A 51 -2.96 -1.43 28.99
CA TRP A 51 -3.62 -1.39 27.69
C TRP A 51 -2.64 -1.63 26.55
N LYS A 52 -1.46 -1.00 26.58
CA LYS A 52 -0.43 -1.14 25.55
C LYS A 52 0.07 -2.59 25.37
N ASN A 53 -0.05 -3.42 26.41
CA ASN A 53 0.32 -4.83 26.33
C ASN A 53 -0.78 -5.72 25.75
N LYS A 54 -2.00 -5.20 25.53
CA LYS A 54 -3.13 -5.98 25.01
C LYS A 54 -3.24 -5.82 23.51
N LYS A 55 -3.21 -6.95 22.78
CA LYS A 55 -3.35 -6.99 21.32
C LYS A 55 -4.56 -6.20 20.80
N LYS A 56 -5.74 -6.42 21.40
CA LYS A 56 -6.99 -5.69 21.04
C LYS A 56 -6.83 -4.16 21.06
N PHE A 57 -6.08 -3.63 22.04
CA PHE A 57 -5.85 -2.19 22.12
C PHE A 57 -4.85 -1.70 21.07
N MET A 58 -3.81 -2.48 20.80
CA MET A 58 -2.84 -2.17 19.75
C MET A 58 -3.48 -2.19 18.36
N ASP A 59 -4.34 -3.16 18.09
CA ASP A 59 -5.08 -3.26 16.83
C ASP A 59 -6.01 -2.04 16.65
N GLY A 60 -6.76 -1.66 17.70
CA GLY A 60 -7.60 -0.46 17.67
C GLY A 60 -6.81 0.85 17.57
N PHE A 61 -5.63 0.93 18.19
CA PHE A 61 -4.71 2.06 18.05
C PHE A 61 -4.23 2.17 16.59
N ALA A 62 -3.77 1.08 16.00
CA ALA A 62 -3.32 1.03 14.60
C ALA A 62 -4.45 1.39 13.63
N ALA A 63 -5.66 0.87 13.87
CA ALA A 63 -6.84 1.18 13.08
C ALA A 63 -7.13 2.69 13.05
N TYR A 64 -7.22 3.33 14.22
CA TYR A 64 -7.44 4.77 14.31
C TYR A 64 -6.29 5.56 13.68
N HIS A 65 -5.04 5.17 13.96
CA HIS A 65 -3.85 5.83 13.44
C HIS A 65 -3.84 5.86 11.91
N SER A 66 -4.25 4.78 11.26
CA SER A 66 -4.34 4.71 9.79
C SER A 66 -5.35 5.72 9.22
N ILE A 67 -6.50 5.91 9.88
CA ILE A 67 -7.50 6.93 9.48
C ILE A 67 -6.93 8.30 9.71
N TYR A 68 -6.38 8.54 10.90
CA TYR A 68 -5.81 9.82 11.25
C TYR A 68 -4.75 10.24 10.23
N LEU A 69 -3.83 9.35 9.85
CA LEU A 69 -2.84 9.61 8.80
C LEU A 69 -3.48 9.85 7.43
N SER A 70 -4.53 9.11 7.06
CA SER A 70 -5.23 9.35 5.79
C SER A 70 -5.80 10.78 5.71
N THR A 71 -6.20 11.38 6.83
CA THR A 71 -6.65 12.78 6.86
C THR A 71 -5.52 13.77 6.54
N LYS A 72 -4.25 13.37 6.71
CA LYS A 72 -3.08 14.21 6.44
C LYS A 72 -2.58 14.11 5.00
N VAL A 73 -3.10 13.17 4.21
CA VAL A 73 -2.70 12.94 2.82
C VAL A 73 -2.75 14.23 1.97
N PRO A 74 -3.80 15.08 2.02
CA PRO A 74 -3.83 16.31 1.23
C PRO A 74 -2.67 17.27 1.56
N LYS A 75 -2.31 17.37 2.85
CA LYS A 75 -1.18 18.19 3.29
C LYS A 75 0.15 17.60 2.78
N ALA A 76 0.31 16.28 2.84
CA ALA A 76 1.48 15.60 2.32
C ALA A 76 1.64 15.81 0.80
N ILE A 77 0.55 15.70 0.03
CA ILE A 77 0.55 15.99 -1.41
C ILE A 77 0.96 17.44 -1.67
N LYS A 78 0.43 18.41 -0.91
CA LYS A 78 0.83 19.82 -1.05
C LYS A 78 2.33 20.02 -0.78
N THR A 79 2.87 19.34 0.24
CA THR A 79 4.31 19.37 0.52
C THR A 79 5.12 18.80 -0.64
N LEU A 80 4.69 17.67 -1.21
CA LEU A 80 5.33 17.07 -2.39
C LEU A 80 5.35 18.03 -3.59
N MET A 81 4.23 18.71 -3.85
CA MET A 81 4.15 19.72 -4.92
C MET A 81 5.09 20.91 -4.67
N ASN A 82 5.20 21.38 -3.43
CA ASN A 82 6.13 22.45 -3.09
C ASN A 82 7.60 22.03 -3.28
N SER A 83 7.92 20.74 -3.09
CA SER A 83 9.27 20.21 -3.29
C SER A 83 9.78 20.32 -4.73
N LEU A 84 8.91 20.53 -5.72
CA LEU A 84 9.30 20.85 -7.10
C LEU A 84 10.10 22.15 -7.20
N ASN A 85 9.99 23.05 -6.20
CA ASN A 85 10.72 24.30 -6.13
C ASN A 85 11.84 24.28 -5.07
N ALA A 86 12.20 23.11 -4.54
CA ALA A 86 13.27 22.99 -3.54
C ALA A 86 14.61 23.50 -4.08
N ARG A 87 15.48 24.04 -3.23
CA ARG A 87 16.84 24.48 -3.64
C ARG A 87 17.70 23.32 -4.15
N SER A 88 17.55 22.14 -3.53
CA SER A 88 18.27 20.92 -3.91
C SER A 88 17.71 20.34 -5.20
N GLU A 89 18.56 20.22 -6.22
CA GLU A 89 18.20 19.63 -7.51
C GLU A 89 17.74 18.17 -7.38
N LYS A 90 18.41 17.39 -6.53
CA LYS A 90 18.03 16.00 -6.25
C LYS A 90 16.60 15.91 -5.70
N VAL A 91 16.25 16.78 -4.75
CA VAL A 91 14.90 16.77 -4.14
C VAL A 91 13.83 17.16 -5.16
N ARG A 92 14.12 18.12 -6.05
CA ARG A 92 13.20 18.47 -7.15
C ARG A 92 13.01 17.29 -8.10
N LEU A 93 14.10 16.62 -8.48
CA LEU A 93 14.08 15.46 -9.37
C LEU A 93 13.29 14.30 -8.75
N GLU A 94 13.52 13.98 -7.49
CA GLU A 94 12.78 12.93 -6.77
C GLU A 94 11.29 13.27 -6.64
N ALA A 95 10.94 14.52 -6.35
CA ALA A 95 9.55 14.96 -6.28
C ALA A 95 8.86 14.85 -7.65
N ALA A 96 9.53 15.25 -8.72
CA ALA A 96 9.01 15.11 -10.09
C ALA A 96 8.82 13.63 -10.46
N GLN A 97 9.79 12.77 -10.13
CA GLN A 97 9.71 11.33 -10.35
C GLN A 97 8.55 10.69 -9.59
N ASP A 98 8.39 10.99 -8.30
CA ASP A 98 7.30 10.45 -7.48
C ASP A 98 5.92 10.87 -8.00
N ILE A 99 5.77 12.12 -8.48
CA ILE A 99 4.53 12.58 -9.12
C ILE A 99 4.26 11.79 -10.40
N MET A 100 5.25 11.68 -11.30
CA MET A 100 5.11 10.93 -12.55
C MET A 100 4.78 9.45 -12.31
N ASP A 101 5.44 8.83 -11.32
CA ASP A 101 5.21 7.45 -10.91
C ASP A 101 3.77 7.23 -10.42
N ARG A 102 3.22 8.18 -9.65
CA ARG A 102 1.86 8.11 -9.11
C ARG A 102 0.78 8.41 -10.14
N THR A 103 1.06 9.25 -11.14
CA THR A 103 0.09 9.61 -12.18
C THR A 103 0.15 8.69 -13.39
N GLY A 104 1.03 7.68 -13.39
CA GLY A 104 1.17 6.74 -14.49
C GLY A 104 1.91 7.32 -15.71
N HIS A 105 2.66 8.42 -15.52
CA HIS A 105 3.54 8.99 -16.54
C HIS A 105 4.98 8.45 -16.42
N ARG A 106 5.12 7.22 -15.89
CA ARG A 106 6.41 6.54 -15.87
C ARG A 106 6.91 6.43 -17.30
N ILE A 107 8.04 7.07 -17.58
CA ILE A 107 8.78 6.80 -18.80
C ILE A 107 9.32 5.39 -18.62
N ASP A 108 8.66 4.42 -19.25
CA ASP A 108 9.00 3.00 -19.11
C ASP A 108 10.34 2.75 -19.82
N LEU A 109 11.43 2.95 -19.08
CA LEU A 109 12.79 2.57 -19.48
C LEU A 109 13.08 1.10 -19.11
N SER A 110 12.11 0.38 -18.56
CA SER A 110 12.31 -1.03 -18.23
C SER A 110 12.42 -1.84 -19.52
N LYS A 111 13.60 -2.42 -19.75
CA LYS A 111 13.76 -3.48 -20.75
C LYS A 111 12.87 -4.64 -20.32
N LYS A 112 11.78 -4.88 -21.06
CA LYS A 112 11.02 -6.12 -20.96
C LYS A 112 11.72 -7.15 -21.83
N GLU A 113 12.46 -8.05 -21.20
CA GLU A 113 12.91 -9.28 -21.84
C GLU A 113 11.80 -10.32 -21.69
N ILE A 114 11.31 -10.83 -22.83
CA ILE A 114 10.30 -11.87 -22.89
C ILE A 114 11.02 -13.16 -23.26
N GLU A 115 11.09 -14.11 -22.33
CA GLU A 115 11.56 -15.46 -22.60
C GLU A 115 10.37 -16.33 -23.01
N LEU A 116 10.30 -16.71 -24.29
CA LEU A 116 9.24 -17.56 -24.81
C LEU A 116 9.66 -19.04 -24.75
N ASN A 117 9.25 -19.76 -23.70
CA ASN A 117 9.50 -21.20 -23.55
C ASN A 117 8.37 -22.05 -24.16
N GLY A 118 8.11 -21.87 -25.45
CA GLY A 118 7.15 -22.68 -26.20
C GLY A 118 7.86 -23.70 -27.10
N SER A 119 7.42 -24.96 -27.10
CA SER A 119 7.84 -25.91 -28.13
C SER A 119 7.26 -25.49 -29.48
N ILE A 120 8.12 -25.15 -30.43
CA ILE A 120 7.72 -24.85 -31.81
C ILE A 120 7.15 -26.13 -32.42
N GLN A 121 5.85 -26.16 -32.71
CA GLN A 121 5.25 -27.23 -33.51
C GLN A 121 5.31 -26.82 -34.98
N PHE A 122 6.05 -27.57 -35.77
CA PHE A 122 5.96 -27.49 -37.23
C PHE A 122 4.73 -28.29 -37.66
N VAL A 123 3.73 -27.60 -38.18
CA VAL A 123 2.60 -28.23 -38.86
C VAL A 123 3.01 -28.40 -40.32
N ASP A 124 3.20 -29.63 -40.76
CA ASP A 124 3.47 -29.95 -42.16
C ASP A 124 2.14 -30.03 -42.91
N ASP A 125 1.77 -28.94 -43.60
CA ASP A 125 0.54 -28.80 -44.39
C ASP A 125 0.80 -29.02 -45.90
N LEU A 126 1.89 -29.69 -46.24
CA LEU A 126 2.12 -30.15 -47.60
C LEU A 126 1.39 -31.48 -47.78
N GLY A 127 0.21 -31.41 -48.40
CA GLY A 127 -0.58 -32.58 -48.78
C GLY A 127 0.27 -33.63 -49.49
N SER A 128 0.10 -34.89 -49.09
CA SER A 128 0.76 -36.04 -49.70
C SER A 128 0.56 -36.03 -51.22
N PHE A 129 1.65 -35.97 -51.97
CA PHE A 129 1.61 -36.24 -53.41
C PHE A 129 1.41 -37.74 -53.60
N ASP A 130 0.17 -38.14 -53.93
CA ASP A 130 -0.15 -39.52 -54.31
C ASP A 130 0.67 -39.91 -55.55
N ASN A 131 1.53 -40.91 -55.37
CA ASN A 131 2.31 -41.50 -56.45
C ASN A 131 1.41 -42.48 -57.22
N ASP A 132 0.67 -41.97 -58.21
CA ASP A 132 -0.16 -42.77 -59.10
C ASP A 132 0.73 -43.67 -59.97
N GLY A 133 0.83 -44.94 -59.56
CA GLY A 133 1.45 -46.01 -60.32
C GLY A 133 0.81 -46.19 -61.70
N LYS A 134 1.63 -46.05 -62.74
CA LYS A 134 1.38 -46.64 -64.05
C LYS A 134 2.61 -47.43 -64.50
N GLU A 135 2.71 -48.68 -64.05
CA GLU A 135 3.44 -49.69 -64.81
C GLU A 135 2.56 -50.11 -65.99
N ASN A 136 3.01 -49.75 -67.19
CA ASN A 136 2.36 -50.09 -68.46
C ASN A 136 2.69 -51.53 -68.84
N ASN A 137 1.65 -52.31 -69.14
CA ASN A 137 1.74 -53.60 -69.84
C ASN A 137 2.47 -53.48 -71.18
N ILE A 138 3.44 -54.38 -71.43
CA ILE A 138 3.72 -55.00 -72.75
C ILE A 138 3.99 -56.49 -72.51
#